data_AF-A0A838D420-F1
#
_entry.id   AF-A0A838D420-F1
#
_cell.length_a   1.000
_cell.length_b   1.000
_cell.length_c   1.000
_cell.angle_alpha   90.00
_cell.angle_beta   90.00
_cell.angle_gamma   90.00
#
_symmetry.space_group_name_H-M   'P 1'
#
loop_
_entity.id
_entity.type
_entity.pdbx_description
1 polymer ?
#
loop_
_entity_poly.entity_id
_entity_poly.type
_entity_poly.pdbx_seq_one_letter_code
_entity_poly.pdbx_strand_id
1 'polypeptide(L)'
;MSIDTVFEEHSDRLTRRLERMVGSRETAEDLRQEAFLRTWRSVPRHLPTDRQAAWLHRTASNLAIDELRRRRLVEMAPLGERPDTGAPDTDRDLAAREALGRLTAHERLVLLLRFEAGLTHAEIGALLDVSPEAARKRVVRARSAFTAAYGHGEDDRPLVLLRVGEVEHLPAYQRWLEAAGARTLVTSGERVERDLARAHAVVLGGSFTDIAPAIYREAPRTAIREPDVARDREDLRVLRGALAAGVPLVGVCRGHQLLNVIFGGNLFQDLRDDGATSEPHWRVPHAIATVPGALARRVLGSRSEVASEHHQAVRRVGRGLRVTARASDGVVEMVELPRRTLGVGLQWHPEHEESGEPGRRVAEALVDAAGRRAA
;
A
#
# COMPACT_ATOMS: atom_id res chain seq x y z
N MET A 1 -16.39 2.78 -38.99
CA MET A 1 -16.94 2.27 -37.72
C MET A 1 -18.34 2.85 -37.58
N SER A 2 -19.37 2.02 -37.40
CA SER A 2 -20.75 2.51 -37.24
C SER A 2 -20.92 3.18 -35.88
N ILE A 3 -21.88 4.10 -35.77
CA ILE A 3 -22.33 4.66 -34.49
C ILE A 3 -22.86 3.56 -33.54
N ASP A 4 -23.36 2.44 -34.09
CA ASP A 4 -23.76 1.26 -33.31
C ASP A 4 -22.58 0.63 -32.57
N THR A 5 -21.41 0.55 -33.21
CA THR A 5 -20.18 0.01 -32.61
C THR A 5 -19.70 0.89 -31.44
N VAL A 6 -19.83 2.21 -31.57
CA VAL A 6 -19.53 3.16 -30.49
C VAL A 6 -20.47 2.92 -29.30
N PHE A 7 -21.74 2.65 -29.58
CA PHE A 7 -22.74 2.42 -28.53
C PHE A 7 -22.49 1.11 -27.79
N GLU A 8 -22.16 0.03 -28.49
CA GLU A 8 -21.82 -1.26 -27.90
C GLU A 8 -20.55 -1.17 -27.04
N GLU A 9 -19.48 -0.57 -27.55
CA GLU A 9 -18.20 -0.44 -26.83
C GLU A 9 -18.30 0.43 -25.56
N HIS A 10 -19.16 1.45 -25.61
CA HIS A 10 -19.28 2.41 -24.51
C HIS A 10 -20.42 2.08 -23.54
N SER A 11 -21.32 1.14 -23.87
CA SER A 11 -22.53 0.83 -23.09
C SER A 11 -22.21 0.50 -21.63
N ASP A 12 -21.39 -0.51 -21.38
CA ASP A 12 -21.10 -0.98 -20.03
C ASP A 12 -20.35 0.05 -19.17
N ARG A 13 -19.42 0.77 -19.79
CA ARG A 13 -18.66 1.85 -19.13
C ARG A 13 -19.59 3.02 -18.80
N LEU A 14 -20.54 3.32 -19.68
CA LEU A 14 -21.50 4.40 -19.49
C LEU A 14 -22.52 4.07 -18.39
N THR A 15 -23.05 2.84 -18.36
CA THR A 15 -23.99 2.39 -17.30
C THR A 15 -23.34 2.49 -15.93
N ARG A 16 -22.15 1.90 -15.75
CA ARG A 16 -21.44 1.93 -14.46
C ARG A 16 -21.16 3.35 -13.98
N ARG A 17 -20.80 4.24 -14.91
CA ARG A 17 -20.58 5.66 -14.61
C ARG A 17 -21.88 6.35 -14.17
N LEU A 18 -22.98 6.15 -14.91
CA LEU A 18 -24.28 6.73 -14.58
C LEU A 18 -24.79 6.21 -13.24
N GLU A 19 -24.59 4.93 -12.95
CA GLU A 19 -24.94 4.28 -11.68
C GLU A 19 -24.20 4.92 -10.50
N ARG A 20 -22.89 5.18 -10.63
CA ARG A 20 -22.13 5.94 -9.62
C ARG A 20 -22.59 7.38 -9.47
N MET A 21 -23.15 7.98 -10.52
CA MET A 21 -23.69 9.35 -10.46
C MET A 21 -25.06 9.40 -9.76
N VAL A 22 -25.99 8.50 -10.07
CA VAL A 22 -27.39 8.57 -9.61
C VAL A 22 -27.74 7.61 -8.46
N GLY A 23 -26.85 6.67 -8.16
CA GLY A 23 -26.99 5.69 -7.08
C GLY A 23 -28.14 4.70 -7.30
N SER A 24 -28.51 4.43 -8.55
CA SER A 24 -29.51 3.40 -8.91
C SER A 24 -29.15 2.86 -10.29
N ARG A 25 -29.06 1.53 -10.38
CA ARG A 25 -28.79 0.83 -11.63
C ARG A 25 -29.92 0.99 -12.65
N GLU A 26 -31.16 0.86 -12.20
CA GLU A 26 -32.36 1.03 -13.05
C GLU A 26 -32.37 2.42 -13.71
N THR A 27 -32.17 3.47 -12.92
CA THR A 27 -32.10 4.84 -13.44
C THR A 27 -30.90 5.07 -14.36
N ALA A 28 -29.76 4.45 -14.05
CA ALA A 28 -28.59 4.53 -14.92
C ALA A 28 -28.83 3.89 -16.29
N GLU A 29 -29.56 2.77 -16.33
CA GLU A 29 -29.95 2.09 -17.56
C GLU A 29 -30.91 2.94 -18.40
N ASP A 30 -31.91 3.59 -17.77
CA ASP A 30 -32.83 4.52 -18.44
C ASP A 30 -32.11 5.73 -19.04
N LEU A 31 -31.24 6.36 -18.25
CA LEU A 31 -30.47 7.53 -18.70
C LEU A 31 -29.51 7.17 -19.84
N ARG A 32 -28.95 5.96 -19.83
CA ARG A 32 -28.12 5.46 -20.94
C ARG A 32 -28.97 5.29 -22.20
N GLN A 33 -30.13 4.65 -22.11
CA GLN A 33 -31.02 4.46 -23.26
C GLN A 33 -31.44 5.80 -23.86
N GLU A 34 -31.85 6.74 -23.01
CA GLU A 34 -32.21 8.10 -23.45
C GLU A 34 -31.01 8.85 -24.06
N ALA A 35 -29.81 8.68 -23.50
CA ALA A 35 -28.59 9.24 -24.08
C ALA A 35 -28.30 8.68 -25.47
N PHE A 36 -28.47 7.36 -25.66
CA PHE A 36 -28.28 6.69 -26.93
C PHE A 36 -29.28 7.21 -27.97
N LEU A 37 -30.56 7.30 -27.59
CA LEU A 37 -31.62 7.80 -28.48
C LEU A 37 -31.40 9.25 -28.90
N ARG A 38 -31.06 10.15 -27.96
CA ARG A 38 -30.77 11.56 -28.27
C ARG A 38 -29.54 11.72 -29.17
N THR A 39 -28.52 10.89 -28.92
CA THR A 39 -27.30 10.86 -29.73
C THR A 39 -27.56 10.37 -31.13
N TRP A 40 -28.27 9.26 -31.25
CA TRP A 40 -28.68 8.72 -32.55
C TRP A 40 -29.45 9.73 -33.40
N ARG A 41 -30.33 10.52 -32.78
CA ARG A 41 -31.19 11.49 -33.47
C ARG A 41 -30.47 12.77 -33.88
N SER A 42 -29.47 13.20 -33.12
CA SER A 42 -28.98 14.58 -33.22
C SER A 42 -27.49 14.70 -33.56
N VAL A 43 -26.73 13.61 -33.49
CA VAL A 43 -25.28 13.66 -33.80
C VAL A 43 -25.07 13.68 -35.32
N PRO A 44 -24.28 14.63 -35.87
CA PRO A 44 -23.97 14.62 -37.29
C PRO A 44 -23.15 13.38 -37.66
N ARG A 45 -23.66 12.56 -38.59
CA ARG A 45 -23.06 11.25 -38.95
C ARG A 45 -21.68 11.33 -39.60
N HIS A 46 -21.30 12.50 -40.10
CA HIS A 46 -19.99 12.76 -40.68
C HIS A 46 -18.89 13.01 -39.63
N LEU A 47 -19.24 13.10 -38.35
CA LEU A 47 -18.26 13.31 -37.29
C LEU A 47 -17.36 12.08 -37.11
N PRO A 48 -16.07 12.27 -36.81
CA PRO A 48 -15.19 11.21 -36.31
C PRO A 48 -15.78 10.47 -35.10
N THR A 49 -15.46 9.18 -34.98
CA THR A 49 -16.00 8.25 -33.97
C THR A 49 -15.74 8.71 -32.53
N ASP A 50 -14.58 9.29 -32.26
CA ASP A 50 -14.20 9.92 -30.99
C ASP A 50 -15.11 11.11 -30.64
N ARG A 51 -15.48 11.93 -31.63
CA ARG A 51 -16.41 13.06 -31.42
C ARG A 51 -17.85 12.60 -31.21
N GLN A 52 -18.25 11.51 -31.86
CA GLN A 52 -19.56 10.89 -31.61
C GLN A 52 -19.63 10.30 -30.19
N ALA A 53 -18.56 9.63 -29.73
CA ALA A 53 -18.44 9.14 -28.35
C ALA A 53 -18.47 10.30 -27.33
N ALA A 54 -17.74 11.39 -27.60
CA ALA A 54 -17.78 12.58 -26.75
C ALA A 54 -19.18 13.20 -26.65
N TRP A 55 -19.94 13.21 -27.76
CA TRP A 55 -21.33 13.68 -27.80
C TRP A 55 -22.24 12.78 -26.96
N LEU A 56 -22.10 11.46 -27.09
CA LEU A 56 -22.82 10.48 -26.27
C LEU A 56 -22.55 10.69 -24.78
N HIS A 57 -21.27 10.75 -24.40
CA HIS A 57 -20.86 10.93 -23.01
C HIS A 57 -21.35 12.27 -22.44
N ARG A 58 -21.39 13.31 -23.26
CA ARG A 58 -21.97 14.62 -22.94
C ARG A 58 -23.45 14.52 -22.62
N THR A 59 -24.22 13.95 -23.54
CA THR A 59 -25.68 13.82 -23.41
C THR A 59 -26.07 13.01 -22.19
N ALA A 60 -25.39 11.88 -21.96
CA ALA A 60 -25.58 11.08 -20.75
C ALA A 60 -25.26 11.84 -19.45
N SER A 61 -24.20 12.67 -19.45
CA SER A 61 -23.84 13.47 -18.27
C SER A 61 -24.90 14.54 -17.98
N ASN A 62 -25.42 15.20 -19.01
CA ASN A 62 -26.49 16.19 -18.86
C ASN A 62 -27.78 15.56 -18.32
N LEU A 63 -28.18 14.42 -18.89
CA LEU A 63 -29.34 13.67 -18.43
C LEU A 63 -29.21 13.25 -16.95
N ALA A 64 -28.04 12.81 -16.52
CA ALA A 64 -27.79 12.47 -15.12
C ALA A 64 -27.83 13.69 -14.19
N ILE A 65 -27.33 14.84 -14.63
CA ILE A 65 -27.41 16.09 -13.86
C ILE A 65 -28.87 16.54 -13.72
N ASP A 66 -29.64 16.46 -14.79
CA ASP A 66 -31.07 16.82 -14.78
C ASP A 66 -31.87 15.87 -13.89
N GLU A 67 -31.55 14.56 -13.90
CA GLU A 67 -32.09 13.56 -12.99
C GLU A 67 -31.82 13.90 -11.52
N LEU A 68 -30.57 14.19 -11.17
CA LEU A 68 -30.19 14.53 -9.80
C LEU A 68 -30.84 15.83 -9.32
N ARG A 69 -31.00 16.82 -10.20
CA ARG A 69 -31.75 18.04 -9.90
C ARG A 69 -33.22 17.75 -9.65
N ARG A 70 -33.84 16.90 -10.49
CA ARG A 70 -35.22 16.48 -10.32
C ARG A 70 -35.41 15.69 -9.03
N ARG A 71 -34.52 14.75 -8.72
CA ARG A 71 -34.53 14.00 -7.45
C ARG A 71 -34.38 14.89 -6.25
N ARG A 72 -33.51 15.89 -6.29
CA ARG A 72 -33.38 16.87 -5.19
C ARG A 72 -34.64 17.71 -5.02
N LEU A 73 -35.35 18.04 -6.11
CA LEU A 73 -36.65 18.69 -6.05
C LEU A 73 -37.75 17.74 -5.52
N VAL A 74 -37.66 16.45 -5.80
CA VAL A 74 -38.57 15.39 -5.31
C VAL A 74 -38.29 15.01 -3.86
N GLU A 75 -37.04 14.95 -3.40
CA GLU A 75 -36.64 14.73 -2.00
C GLU A 75 -37.04 15.91 -1.09
N MET A 76 -37.18 17.12 -1.65
CA MET A 76 -37.76 18.27 -0.95
C MET A 76 -39.29 18.21 -0.83
N ALA A 77 -39.93 17.16 -1.36
CA ALA A 77 -41.30 16.75 -1.06
C ALA A 77 -41.27 15.41 -0.28
N PRO A 78 -42.02 15.25 0.83
CA PRO A 78 -41.79 14.11 1.71
C PRO A 78 -42.38 12.83 1.11
N LEU A 79 -41.57 11.77 0.99
CA LEU A 79 -41.94 10.36 1.19
C LEU A 79 -40.78 9.38 0.87
N GLY A 80 -40.46 8.52 1.83
CA GLY A 80 -40.10 7.10 1.61
C GLY A 80 -38.63 6.73 1.43
N GLU A 81 -38.16 5.81 2.27
CA GLU A 81 -36.81 5.19 2.31
C GLU A 81 -36.35 4.60 0.96
N ARG A 82 -35.03 4.70 0.67
CA ARG A 82 -34.40 4.07 -0.51
C ARG A 82 -33.88 2.67 -0.16
N PRO A 83 -34.10 1.64 -1.01
CA PRO A 83 -33.59 0.29 -0.76
C PRO A 83 -32.09 0.17 -1.06
N ASP A 84 -31.44 -0.58 -0.19
CA ASP A 84 -30.08 -1.11 -0.30
C ASP A 84 -29.98 -2.08 -1.50
N THR A 85 -28.98 -1.88 -2.37
CA THR A 85 -28.71 -2.78 -3.50
C THR A 85 -27.22 -3.14 -3.51
N GLY A 86 -26.97 -4.41 -3.17
CA GLY A 86 -25.65 -4.93 -2.83
C GLY A 86 -24.74 -5.28 -4.01
N ALA A 87 -23.45 -5.11 -3.74
CA ALA A 87 -22.31 -5.93 -4.14
C ALA A 87 -21.27 -5.81 -3.00
N PRO A 88 -20.42 -6.82 -2.72
CA PRO A 88 -19.38 -6.66 -1.71
C PRO A 88 -18.31 -5.70 -2.24
N ASP A 89 -18.42 -4.42 -1.87
CA ASP A 89 -17.40 -3.40 -2.11
C ASP A 89 -16.16 -3.75 -1.28
N THR A 90 -14.96 -3.66 -1.88
CA THR A 90 -13.73 -3.67 -1.08
C THR A 90 -13.70 -2.42 -0.19
N ASP A 91 -13.02 -2.45 0.96
CA ASP A 91 -12.90 -1.28 1.86
C ASP A 91 -12.46 0.00 1.14
N ARG A 92 -11.68 -0.14 0.05
CA ARG A 92 -11.24 0.98 -0.79
C ARG A 92 -12.36 1.57 -1.66
N ASP A 93 -13.24 0.72 -2.18
CA ASP A 93 -14.37 1.15 -3.02
C ASP A 93 -15.42 1.85 -2.17
N LEU A 94 -15.68 1.33 -0.95
CA LEU A 94 -16.53 1.99 0.03
C LEU A 94 -15.97 3.37 0.43
N ALA A 95 -14.69 3.44 0.81
CA ALA A 95 -14.04 4.71 1.16
C ALA A 95 -14.02 5.73 -0.01
N ALA A 96 -13.82 5.25 -1.23
CA ALA A 96 -13.89 6.11 -2.42
C ALA A 96 -15.31 6.62 -2.67
N ARG A 97 -16.34 5.79 -2.48
CA ARG A 97 -17.76 6.18 -2.59
C ARG A 97 -18.14 7.20 -1.53
N GLU A 98 -17.74 6.98 -0.27
CA GLU A 98 -17.97 7.93 0.82
C GLU A 98 -17.28 9.28 0.56
N ALA A 99 -16.02 9.25 0.13
CA ALA A 99 -15.29 10.45 -0.24
C ALA A 99 -15.97 11.20 -1.37
N LEU A 100 -16.36 10.53 -2.47
CA LEU A 100 -17.15 11.12 -3.55
C LEU A 100 -18.46 11.72 -3.02
N GLY A 101 -19.12 11.04 -2.08
CA GLY A 101 -20.32 11.48 -1.37
C GLY A 101 -20.20 12.85 -0.71
N ARG A 102 -19.02 13.16 -0.16
CA ARG A 102 -18.71 14.43 0.54
C ARG A 102 -18.41 15.60 -0.39
N LEU A 103 -18.15 15.36 -1.68
CA LEU A 103 -17.95 16.43 -2.66
C LEU A 103 -19.27 17.08 -3.05
N THR A 104 -19.20 18.36 -3.44
CA THR A 104 -20.32 18.98 -4.15
C THR A 104 -20.59 18.26 -5.47
N ALA A 105 -21.83 18.29 -5.95
CA ALA A 105 -22.22 17.65 -7.20
C ALA A 105 -21.35 18.09 -8.40
N HIS A 106 -20.94 19.35 -8.43
CA HIS A 106 -20.09 19.89 -9.48
C HIS A 106 -18.64 19.36 -9.40
N GLU A 107 -18.08 19.25 -8.20
CA GLU A 107 -16.73 18.70 -7.98
C GLU A 107 -16.67 17.21 -8.33
N ARG A 108 -17.69 16.45 -7.91
CA ARG A 108 -17.82 15.02 -8.26
C ARG A 108 -17.87 14.82 -9.78
N LEU A 109 -18.70 15.62 -10.45
CA LEU A 109 -18.86 15.56 -11.90
C LEU A 109 -17.55 15.79 -12.66
N VAL A 110 -16.79 16.85 -12.35
CA VAL A 110 -15.53 17.14 -13.06
C VAL A 110 -14.46 16.07 -12.84
N LEU A 111 -14.44 15.42 -11.67
CA LEU A 111 -13.54 14.30 -11.41
C LEU A 111 -13.88 13.07 -12.23
N LEU A 112 -15.15 12.68 -12.25
CA LEU A 112 -15.61 11.52 -13.02
C LEU A 112 -15.39 11.74 -14.53
N LEU A 113 -15.64 12.95 -15.03
CA LEU A 113 -15.36 13.30 -16.43
C LEU A 113 -13.87 13.20 -16.77
N ARG A 114 -12.98 13.66 -15.88
CA ARG A 114 -11.53 13.66 -16.14
C ARG A 114 -10.91 12.27 -16.02
N PHE A 115 -11.19 11.56 -14.93
CA PHE A 115 -10.42 10.39 -14.51
C PHE A 115 -11.09 9.07 -14.86
N GLU A 116 -12.41 9.03 -14.98
CA GLU A 116 -13.14 7.82 -15.37
C GLU A 116 -13.49 7.83 -16.86
N ALA A 117 -13.95 8.97 -17.38
CA ALA A 117 -14.29 9.11 -18.80
C ALA A 117 -13.11 9.58 -19.67
N GLY A 118 -11.98 9.97 -19.07
CA GLY A 118 -10.75 10.31 -19.80
C GLY A 118 -10.77 11.65 -20.53
N LEU A 119 -11.81 12.48 -20.38
CA LEU A 119 -11.94 13.74 -21.10
C LEU A 119 -10.80 14.71 -20.76
N THR A 120 -10.38 15.47 -21.74
CA THR A 120 -9.42 16.57 -21.59
C THR A 120 -10.07 17.79 -20.93
N HIS A 121 -9.26 18.70 -20.39
CA HIS A 121 -9.77 19.95 -19.81
C HIS A 121 -10.53 20.81 -20.83
N ALA A 122 -10.14 20.75 -22.11
CA ALA A 122 -10.85 21.45 -23.18
C ALA A 122 -12.25 20.86 -23.41
N GLU A 123 -12.38 19.54 -23.42
CA GLU A 123 -13.66 18.84 -23.57
C GLU A 123 -14.56 19.04 -22.35
N ILE A 124 -14.00 19.05 -21.14
CA ILE A 124 -14.71 19.36 -19.90
C ILE A 124 -15.20 20.82 -19.91
N GLY A 125 -14.36 21.75 -20.39
CA GLY A 125 -14.73 23.15 -20.54
C GLY A 125 -15.92 23.34 -21.49
N ALA A 126 -15.83 22.74 -22.68
CA ALA A 126 -16.92 22.76 -23.65
C ALA A 126 -18.20 22.08 -23.13
N LEU A 127 -18.07 21.05 -22.29
CA LEU A 127 -19.20 20.34 -21.70
C LEU A 127 -19.93 21.19 -20.64
N LEU A 128 -19.17 21.93 -19.83
CA LEU A 128 -19.69 22.69 -18.71
C LEU A 128 -19.91 24.19 -19.02
N ASP A 129 -19.81 24.56 -20.30
CA ASP A 129 -19.90 25.93 -20.81
C ASP A 129 -18.94 26.89 -20.09
N VAL A 130 -17.68 26.48 -19.96
CA VAL A 130 -16.60 27.27 -19.36
C VAL A 130 -15.31 27.19 -20.15
N SER A 131 -14.39 28.13 -19.90
CA SER A 131 -13.08 28.09 -20.53
C SER A 131 -12.29 26.82 -20.12
N PRO A 132 -11.39 26.31 -21.00
CA PRO A 132 -10.53 25.17 -20.66
C PRO A 132 -9.71 25.37 -19.38
N GLU A 133 -9.28 26.61 -19.13
CA GLU A 133 -8.53 26.95 -17.90
C GLU A 133 -9.43 26.95 -16.66
N ALA A 134 -10.69 27.38 -16.79
CA ALA A 134 -11.67 27.26 -15.71
C ALA A 134 -11.99 25.80 -15.40
N ALA A 135 -12.12 24.94 -16.42
CA ALA A 135 -12.28 23.50 -16.25
C ALA A 135 -11.06 22.86 -15.56
N ARG A 136 -9.83 23.23 -15.96
CA ARG A 136 -8.60 22.80 -15.30
C ARG A 136 -8.59 23.15 -13.82
N LYS A 137 -8.89 24.41 -13.48
CA LYS A 137 -8.96 24.88 -12.09
C LYS A 137 -10.01 24.12 -11.28
N ARG A 138 -11.17 23.83 -11.87
CA ARG A 138 -12.25 23.05 -11.22
C ARG A 138 -11.85 21.60 -10.98
N VAL A 139 -11.19 20.95 -11.94
CA VAL A 139 -10.65 19.58 -11.76
C VAL A 139 -9.61 19.55 -10.65
N VAL A 140 -8.69 20.53 -10.60
CA VAL A 140 -7.69 20.62 -9.53
C VAL A 140 -8.36 20.80 -8.16
N ARG A 141 -9.32 21.73 -8.04
CA ARG A 141 -10.07 21.97 -6.80
C ARG A 141 -10.84 20.72 -6.36
N ALA A 142 -11.56 20.09 -7.27
CA ALA A 142 -12.31 18.88 -6.99
C ALA A 142 -11.40 17.73 -6.56
N ARG A 143 -10.22 17.58 -7.18
CA ARG A 143 -9.21 16.60 -6.76
C ARG A 143 -8.72 16.87 -5.35
N SER A 144 -8.41 18.12 -5.02
CA SER A 144 -8.00 18.49 -3.66
C SER A 144 -9.11 18.22 -2.64
N ALA A 145 -10.36 18.55 -2.97
CA ALA A 145 -11.52 18.26 -2.12
C ALA A 145 -11.74 16.74 -1.94
N PHE A 146 -11.57 15.94 -3.00
CA PHE A 146 -11.60 14.49 -2.92
C PHE A 146 -10.46 13.93 -2.09
N THR A 147 -9.22 14.39 -2.26
CA THR A 147 -8.10 13.96 -1.42
C THR A 147 -8.32 14.31 0.04
N ALA A 148 -8.87 15.49 0.35
CA ALA A 148 -9.22 15.86 1.72
C ALA A 148 -10.36 15.01 2.28
N ALA A 149 -11.42 14.77 1.51
CA ALA A 149 -12.57 13.96 1.92
C ALA A 149 -12.24 12.46 2.06
N TYR A 150 -11.36 11.96 1.20
CA TYR A 150 -10.79 10.61 1.23
C TYR A 150 -9.79 10.46 2.39
N GLY A 151 -9.09 11.53 2.75
CA GLY A 151 -8.20 11.61 3.91
C GLY A 151 -8.92 11.81 5.25
N HIS A 152 -10.12 12.38 5.28
CA HIS A 152 -10.93 12.55 6.52
C HIS A 152 -11.68 11.29 6.96
N GLY A 153 -11.18 10.12 6.55
CA GLY A 153 -11.44 8.83 7.19
C GLY A 153 -10.13 8.04 7.42
N GLU A 154 -8.96 8.63 7.14
CA GLU A 154 -7.68 7.99 7.45
C GLU A 154 -7.46 8.09 8.95
N ASP A 155 -7.65 6.97 9.62
CA ASP A 155 -6.92 6.59 10.82
C ASP A 155 -5.54 7.29 10.90
N ASP A 156 -5.43 8.28 11.80
CA ASP A 156 -4.23 9.12 12.03
C ASP A 156 -3.02 8.31 12.54
N ARG A 157 -3.20 7.02 12.82
CA ARG A 157 -2.10 6.12 13.18
C ARG A 157 -1.03 6.10 12.09
N PRO A 158 0.26 5.97 12.44
CA PRO A 158 1.33 5.85 11.45
C PRO A 158 1.14 4.61 10.55
N LEU A 159 1.28 4.81 9.23
CA LEU A 159 1.29 3.73 8.25
C LEU A 159 2.63 3.00 8.18
N VAL A 160 2.63 1.72 8.55
CA VAL A 160 3.75 0.80 8.37
C VAL A 160 3.53 -0.03 7.11
N LEU A 161 4.44 0.09 6.15
CA LEU A 161 4.48 -0.76 4.98
C LEU A 161 5.10 -2.10 5.36
N LEU A 162 4.37 -3.18 5.15
CA LEU A 162 4.72 -4.52 5.58
C LEU A 162 4.93 -5.43 4.37
N ARG A 163 6.11 -6.05 4.30
CA ARG A 163 6.43 -7.11 3.32
C ARG A 163 6.76 -8.37 4.10
N VAL A 164 5.88 -9.35 4.05
CA VAL A 164 6.07 -10.69 4.63
C VAL A 164 6.04 -11.70 3.50
N GLY A 165 6.70 -12.83 3.71
CA GLY A 165 6.78 -13.89 2.72
C GLY A 165 5.53 -14.68 2.51
N GLU A 166 5.10 -15.24 3.62
CA GLU A 166 4.04 -16.21 3.73
C GLU A 166 2.83 -15.53 4.35
N VAL A 167 1.67 -15.69 3.71
CA VAL A 167 0.42 -15.03 4.11
C VAL A 167 -0.02 -15.53 5.49
N GLU A 168 0.39 -16.74 5.86
CA GLU A 168 0.12 -17.39 7.14
C GLU A 168 0.75 -16.63 8.32
N HIS A 169 1.89 -15.98 8.11
CA HIS A 169 2.58 -15.20 9.15
C HIS A 169 2.09 -13.76 9.25
N LEU A 170 1.42 -13.26 8.21
CA LEU A 170 0.94 -11.88 8.13
C LEU A 170 0.12 -11.44 9.36
N PRO A 171 -0.83 -12.24 9.89
CA PRO A 171 -1.63 -11.83 11.04
C PRO A 171 -0.79 -11.57 12.30
N ALA A 172 0.33 -12.28 12.50
CA ALA A 172 1.20 -12.07 13.66
C ALA A 172 1.90 -10.71 13.57
N TYR A 173 2.49 -10.38 12.41
CA TYR A 173 3.09 -9.07 12.16
C TYR A 173 2.07 -7.93 12.29
N GLN A 174 0.85 -8.12 11.77
CA GLN A 174 -0.20 -7.10 11.85
C GLN A 174 -0.59 -6.84 13.30
N ARG A 175 -0.90 -7.89 14.09
CA ARG A 175 -1.23 -7.74 15.51
C ARG A 175 -0.10 -7.08 16.30
N TRP A 176 1.14 -7.47 16.04
CA TRP A 176 2.33 -6.89 16.69
C TRP A 176 2.44 -5.38 16.46
N LEU A 177 2.23 -4.92 15.23
CA LEU A 177 2.32 -3.49 14.87
C LEU A 177 1.07 -2.70 15.30
N GLU A 178 -0.12 -3.29 15.15
CA GLU A 178 -1.39 -2.65 15.50
C GLU A 178 -1.54 -2.47 17.01
N ALA A 179 -1.03 -3.42 17.81
CA ALA A 179 -0.96 -3.29 19.27
C ALA A 179 -0.08 -2.10 19.72
N ALA A 180 0.91 -1.71 18.91
CA ALA A 180 1.73 -0.51 19.15
C ALA A 180 1.12 0.77 18.54
N GLY A 181 -0.08 0.70 17.97
CA GLY A 181 -0.80 1.86 17.44
C GLY A 181 -0.42 2.24 16.00
N ALA A 182 0.10 1.31 15.20
CA ALA A 182 0.23 1.52 13.76
C ALA A 182 -0.95 0.93 12.97
N ARG A 183 -1.07 1.39 11.73
CA ARG A 183 -1.87 0.73 10.68
C ARG A 183 -0.92 0.10 9.67
N THR A 184 -1.32 -1.02 9.07
CA THR A 184 -0.44 -1.79 8.17
C THR A 184 -0.93 -1.74 6.73
N LEU A 185 0.01 -1.71 5.78
CA LEU A 185 -0.26 -1.92 4.36
C LEU A 185 0.67 -3.00 3.84
N VAL A 186 0.11 -4.09 3.31
CA VAL A 186 0.90 -5.15 2.69
C VAL A 186 1.29 -4.76 1.27
N THR A 187 2.55 -5.01 0.90
CA THR A 187 3.04 -4.81 -0.46
C THR A 187 3.62 -6.09 -1.04
N SER A 188 3.41 -6.30 -2.34
CA SER A 188 4.10 -7.31 -3.14
C SER A 188 5.46 -6.81 -3.66
N GLY A 189 5.80 -5.53 -3.46
CA GLY A 189 7.00 -4.92 -4.01
C GLY A 189 6.89 -4.49 -5.48
N GLU A 190 5.78 -4.79 -6.18
CA GLU A 190 5.55 -4.37 -7.57
C GLU A 190 5.37 -2.85 -7.73
N ARG A 191 4.81 -2.19 -6.71
CA ARG A 191 4.50 -0.74 -6.71
C ARG A 191 5.26 0.01 -5.62
N VAL A 192 6.49 -0.43 -5.37
CA VAL A 192 7.32 -0.01 -4.25
C VAL A 192 7.43 1.51 -4.09
N GLU A 193 7.58 2.27 -5.17
CA GLU A 193 7.71 3.73 -5.11
C GLU A 193 6.43 4.40 -4.61
N ARG A 194 5.28 3.92 -5.11
CA ARG A 194 3.96 4.43 -4.70
C ARG A 194 3.67 4.08 -3.24
N ASP A 195 4.01 2.85 -2.85
CA ASP A 195 3.74 2.35 -1.51
C ASP A 195 4.62 3.07 -0.48
N LEU A 196 5.92 3.23 -0.78
CA LEU A 196 6.86 3.97 0.07
C LEU A 196 6.54 5.47 0.17
N ALA A 197 5.98 6.08 -0.86
CA ALA A 197 5.58 7.49 -0.84
C ALA A 197 4.51 7.80 0.24
N ARG A 198 3.77 6.79 0.68
CA ARG A 198 2.74 6.90 1.72
C ARG A 198 3.19 6.31 3.07
N ALA A 199 4.30 5.57 3.09
CA ALA A 199 4.76 4.85 4.25
C ALA A 199 5.51 5.76 5.24
N HIS A 200 5.19 5.60 6.52
CA HIS A 200 5.88 6.25 7.62
C HIS A 200 6.97 5.36 8.21
N ALA A 201 6.86 4.05 8.01
CA ALA A 201 7.83 3.04 8.40
C ALA A 201 7.73 1.83 7.47
N VAL A 202 8.76 0.99 7.45
CA VAL A 202 8.82 -0.26 6.70
C VAL A 202 9.21 -1.40 7.62
N VAL A 203 8.51 -2.53 7.51
CA VAL A 203 8.90 -3.82 8.05
C VAL A 203 9.13 -4.79 6.91
N LEU A 204 10.34 -5.35 6.84
CA LEU A 204 10.68 -6.46 5.97
C LEU A 204 10.75 -7.73 6.84
N GLY A 205 9.73 -8.57 6.74
CA GLY A 205 9.54 -9.77 7.57
C GLY A 205 10.43 -10.96 7.20
N GLY A 206 10.27 -12.03 7.97
CA GLY A 206 10.93 -13.31 7.74
C GLY A 206 10.39 -14.11 6.53
N SER A 207 11.00 -15.28 6.31
CA SER A 207 10.59 -16.30 5.34
C SER A 207 11.06 -17.69 5.75
N PHE A 208 10.41 -18.72 5.23
CA PHE A 208 10.98 -20.07 5.17
C PHE A 208 12.08 -20.28 4.10
N THR A 209 12.11 -19.45 3.05
CA THR A 209 13.09 -19.52 1.96
C THR A 209 14.38 -18.81 2.34
N ASP A 210 15.51 -19.34 1.88
CA ASP A 210 16.82 -18.72 2.09
C ASP A 210 17.09 -17.63 1.05
N ILE A 211 18.03 -16.73 1.38
CA ILE A 211 18.53 -15.76 0.40
C ILE A 211 19.48 -16.48 -0.56
N ALA A 212 19.28 -16.32 -1.86
CA ALA A 212 20.13 -16.97 -2.86
C ALA A 212 21.61 -16.59 -2.65
N PRO A 213 22.53 -17.56 -2.46
CA PRO A 213 23.94 -17.27 -2.16
C PRO A 213 24.66 -16.39 -3.18
N ALA A 214 24.24 -16.45 -4.44
CA ALA A 214 24.73 -15.60 -5.51
C ALA A 214 24.57 -14.09 -5.23
N ILE A 215 23.57 -13.69 -4.43
CA ILE A 215 23.31 -12.27 -4.09
C ILE A 215 24.44 -11.70 -3.23
N TYR A 216 25.04 -12.51 -2.35
CA TYR A 216 26.22 -12.16 -1.56
C TYR A 216 27.51 -12.79 -2.10
N ARG A 217 27.51 -13.20 -3.37
CA ARG A 217 28.67 -13.67 -4.15
C ARG A 217 29.33 -14.93 -3.59
N GLU A 218 28.53 -15.87 -3.08
CA GLU A 218 28.99 -17.18 -2.67
C GLU A 218 28.31 -18.29 -3.48
N ALA A 219 28.94 -19.47 -3.53
CA ALA A 219 28.34 -20.67 -4.08
C ALA A 219 27.40 -21.32 -3.04
N PRO A 220 26.32 -21.99 -3.47
CA PRO A 220 25.42 -22.68 -2.56
C PRO A 220 26.11 -23.85 -1.87
N ARG A 221 25.79 -24.04 -0.59
CA ARG A 221 26.14 -25.21 0.23
C ARG A 221 24.97 -26.19 0.31
N THR A 222 25.23 -27.40 0.78
CA THR A 222 24.26 -28.50 0.78
C THR A 222 23.05 -28.26 1.69
N ALA A 223 23.19 -27.53 2.80
CA ALA A 223 22.15 -27.34 3.79
C ALA A 223 21.24 -26.11 3.57
N ILE A 224 21.38 -25.40 2.44
CA ILE A 224 20.48 -24.29 2.15
C ILE A 224 19.09 -24.81 1.79
N ARG A 225 18.05 -24.05 2.18
CA ARG A 225 16.70 -24.23 1.66
C ARG A 225 16.61 -23.62 0.27
N GLU A 226 15.66 -24.11 -0.53
CA GLU A 226 15.45 -23.61 -1.89
C GLU A 226 15.20 -22.10 -1.88
N PRO A 227 16.06 -21.28 -2.51
CA PRO A 227 15.89 -19.83 -2.53
C PRO A 227 14.76 -19.39 -3.47
N ASP A 228 14.03 -18.35 -3.07
CA ASP A 228 13.11 -17.64 -3.96
C ASP A 228 13.77 -16.38 -4.54
N VAL A 229 14.34 -16.53 -5.74
CA VAL A 229 15.06 -15.45 -6.44
C VAL A 229 14.14 -14.30 -6.85
N ALA A 230 12.86 -14.57 -7.13
CA ALA A 230 11.91 -13.52 -7.50
C ALA A 230 11.64 -12.63 -6.29
N ARG A 231 11.38 -13.26 -5.14
CA ARG A 231 11.22 -12.57 -3.86
C ARG A 231 12.47 -11.84 -3.43
N ASP A 232 13.65 -12.46 -3.54
CA ASP A 232 14.93 -11.79 -3.25
C ASP A 232 15.02 -10.43 -3.97
N ARG A 233 14.63 -10.40 -5.25
CA ARG A 233 14.65 -9.17 -6.05
C ARG A 233 13.65 -8.13 -5.55
N GLU A 234 12.43 -8.55 -5.21
CA GLU A 234 11.38 -7.66 -4.69
C GLU A 234 11.73 -7.08 -3.33
N ASP A 235 12.18 -7.93 -2.41
CA ASP A 235 12.56 -7.52 -1.06
C ASP A 235 13.76 -6.56 -1.10
N LEU A 236 14.74 -6.82 -1.99
CA LEU A 236 15.83 -5.88 -2.25
C LEU A 236 15.35 -4.56 -2.88
N ARG A 237 14.28 -4.54 -3.69
CA ARG A 237 13.69 -3.28 -4.20
C ARG A 237 13.05 -2.48 -3.07
N VAL A 238 12.24 -3.12 -2.23
CA VAL A 238 11.62 -2.48 -1.04
C VAL A 238 12.69 -1.92 -0.11
N LEU A 239 13.71 -2.73 0.19
CA LEU A 239 14.81 -2.33 1.05
C LEU A 239 15.60 -1.14 0.47
N ARG A 240 15.97 -1.18 -0.82
CA ARG A 240 16.64 -0.05 -1.49
C ARG A 240 15.80 1.22 -1.45
N GLY A 241 14.52 1.12 -1.77
CA GLY A 241 13.60 2.24 -1.78
C GLY A 241 13.46 2.88 -0.39
N ALA A 242 13.27 2.06 0.65
CA ALA A 242 13.15 2.52 2.03
C ALA A 242 14.43 3.25 2.50
N LEU A 243 15.60 2.67 2.20
CA LEU A 243 16.90 3.26 2.53
C LEU A 243 17.14 4.60 1.83
N ALA A 244 16.77 4.70 0.55
CA ALA A 244 16.89 5.92 -0.25
C ALA A 244 15.94 7.02 0.22
N ALA A 245 14.69 6.66 0.57
CA ALA A 245 13.68 7.61 1.05
C ALA A 245 13.84 8.00 2.53
N GLY A 246 14.83 7.43 3.23
CA GLY A 246 15.07 7.70 4.64
C GLY A 246 13.93 7.23 5.54
N VAL A 247 13.15 6.25 5.11
CA VAL A 247 12.01 5.72 5.87
C VAL A 247 12.55 4.86 7.02
N PRO A 248 12.06 5.04 8.26
CA PRO A 248 12.30 4.11 9.38
C PRO A 248 12.11 2.65 8.96
N LEU A 249 13.05 1.78 9.31
CA LEU A 249 13.09 0.41 8.82
C LEU A 249 13.42 -0.60 9.94
N VAL A 250 12.67 -1.69 9.97
CA VAL A 250 12.98 -2.93 10.71
C VAL A 250 13.03 -4.10 9.74
N GLY A 251 14.15 -4.81 9.68
CA GLY A 251 14.28 -6.10 9.01
C GLY A 251 14.25 -7.25 10.02
N VAL A 252 13.33 -8.21 9.86
CA VAL A 252 13.13 -9.34 10.78
C VAL A 252 13.62 -10.63 10.14
N CYS A 253 14.42 -11.42 10.86
CA CYS A 253 14.99 -12.69 10.42
C CYS A 253 15.65 -12.59 9.03
N ARG A 254 14.97 -13.03 7.96
CA ARG A 254 15.45 -12.86 6.59
C ARG A 254 15.63 -11.38 6.19
N GLY A 255 14.76 -10.47 6.66
CA GLY A 255 14.92 -9.03 6.43
C GLY A 255 16.20 -8.45 7.05
N HIS A 256 16.62 -8.96 8.21
CA HIS A 256 17.92 -8.63 8.83
C HIS A 256 19.09 -9.08 7.97
N GLN A 257 19.01 -10.30 7.43
CA GLN A 257 20.04 -10.88 6.57
C GLN A 257 20.15 -10.12 5.24
N LEU A 258 19.04 -9.76 4.60
CA LEU A 258 19.03 -8.92 3.40
C LEU A 258 19.60 -7.53 3.67
N LEU A 259 19.30 -6.94 4.83
CA LEU A 259 19.92 -5.68 5.26
C LEU A 259 21.43 -5.83 5.40
N ASN A 260 21.95 -6.95 5.89
CA ASN A 260 23.39 -7.17 5.91
C ASN A 260 23.99 -7.29 4.49
N VAL A 261 23.33 -8.07 3.64
CA VAL A 261 23.78 -8.37 2.27
C VAL A 261 23.79 -7.14 1.38
N ILE A 262 22.81 -6.24 1.47
CA ILE A 262 22.79 -5.01 0.67
C ILE A 262 23.96 -4.07 0.99
N PHE A 263 24.48 -4.14 2.21
CA PHE A 263 25.70 -3.40 2.63
C PHE A 263 27.00 -4.21 2.39
N GLY A 264 26.95 -5.30 1.61
CA GLY A 264 28.12 -6.09 1.20
C GLY A 264 28.58 -7.14 2.22
N GLY A 265 27.76 -7.39 3.25
CA GLY A 265 27.97 -8.51 4.15
C GLY A 265 27.65 -9.86 3.51
N ASN A 266 27.87 -10.95 4.25
CA ASN A 266 27.46 -12.29 3.87
C ASN A 266 26.91 -13.07 5.06
N LEU A 267 26.49 -14.31 4.80
CA LEU A 267 25.79 -15.16 5.75
C LEU A 267 26.57 -16.44 6.04
N PHE A 268 26.31 -17.02 7.20
CA PHE A 268 26.40 -18.46 7.38
C PHE A 268 25.21 -19.08 6.65
N GLN A 269 25.49 -20.05 5.78
CA GLN A 269 24.47 -20.70 4.95
C GLN A 269 23.72 -21.78 5.73
N ASP A 270 24.37 -22.33 6.76
CA ASP A 270 23.74 -23.07 7.84
C ASP A 270 24.62 -22.99 9.10
N LEU A 271 24.05 -22.53 10.21
CA LEU A 271 24.78 -22.27 11.46
C LEU A 271 25.44 -23.54 12.02
N ARG A 272 24.81 -24.71 11.87
CA ARG A 272 25.32 -25.97 12.41
C ARG A 272 26.43 -26.50 11.52
N ASP A 273 26.20 -26.58 10.22
CA ASP A 273 27.18 -27.09 9.26
C ASP A 273 28.40 -26.17 9.13
N ASP A 274 28.22 -24.86 9.34
CA ASP A 274 29.33 -23.90 9.38
C ASP A 274 30.05 -23.85 10.73
N GLY A 275 29.61 -24.63 11.74
CA GLY A 275 30.20 -24.65 13.08
C GLY A 275 30.10 -23.31 13.81
N ALA A 276 29.07 -22.53 13.51
CA ALA A 276 28.90 -21.15 13.94
C ALA A 276 28.05 -21.00 15.21
N THR A 277 27.45 -22.08 15.71
CA THR A 277 26.58 -22.07 16.88
C THR A 277 26.86 -23.22 17.84
N SER A 278 26.65 -22.98 19.13
CA SER A 278 26.64 -23.99 20.19
C SER A 278 25.29 -24.11 20.91
N GLU A 279 24.28 -23.36 20.47
CA GLU A 279 22.94 -23.33 21.07
C GLU A 279 21.83 -23.47 20.01
N PRO A 280 20.61 -23.94 20.35
CA PRO A 280 19.53 -24.08 19.37
C PRO A 280 18.91 -22.71 19.03
N HIS A 281 18.95 -22.33 17.75
CA HIS A 281 18.32 -21.11 17.21
C HIS A 281 16.96 -21.36 16.54
N TRP A 282 16.24 -22.38 16.99
CA TRP A 282 14.98 -22.83 16.37
C TRP A 282 13.90 -23.10 17.41
N ARG A 283 12.90 -22.21 17.48
CA ARG A 283 11.70 -22.32 18.33
C ARG A 283 11.97 -22.43 19.83
N VAL A 284 13.13 -21.94 20.27
CA VAL A 284 13.51 -21.88 21.68
C VAL A 284 13.93 -20.44 21.98
N PRO A 285 13.41 -19.81 23.04
CA PRO A 285 13.90 -18.53 23.49
C PRO A 285 15.35 -18.62 23.97
N HIS A 286 16.18 -17.63 23.63
CA HIS A 286 17.55 -17.51 24.12
C HIS A 286 17.91 -16.08 24.49
N ALA A 287 18.98 -15.95 25.27
CA ALA A 287 19.42 -14.67 25.79
C ALA A 287 20.28 -13.93 24.76
N ILE A 288 20.02 -12.63 24.60
CA ILE A 288 20.85 -11.72 23.82
C ILE A 288 21.45 -10.65 24.73
N ALA A 289 22.68 -10.24 24.42
CA ALA A 289 23.37 -9.14 25.10
C ALA A 289 23.54 -7.97 24.14
N THR A 290 23.12 -6.78 24.57
CA THR A 290 23.23 -5.56 23.74
C THR A 290 24.53 -4.78 24.01
N VAL A 291 24.89 -3.88 23.10
CA VAL A 291 26.11 -3.06 23.20
C VAL A 291 25.81 -1.69 23.84
N PRO A 292 26.58 -1.22 24.84
CA PRO A 292 26.42 0.13 25.39
C PRO A 292 26.44 1.24 24.33
N GLY A 293 25.56 2.24 24.51
CA GLY A 293 25.43 3.39 23.60
C GLY A 293 24.80 3.06 22.24
N ALA A 294 24.31 1.84 22.02
CA ALA A 294 23.53 1.48 20.84
C ALA A 294 22.03 1.77 21.04
N LEU A 295 21.27 1.85 19.94
CA LEU A 295 19.81 1.92 19.99
C LEU A 295 19.24 0.66 20.67
N ALA A 296 19.78 -0.52 20.37
CA ALA A 296 19.42 -1.80 20.97
C ALA A 296 19.47 -1.75 22.51
N ARG A 297 20.51 -1.15 23.10
CA ARG A 297 20.63 -1.01 24.56
C ARG A 297 19.52 -0.12 25.15
N ARG A 298 19.08 0.91 24.44
CA ARG A 298 17.97 1.78 24.89
C ARG A 298 16.62 1.10 24.78
N VAL A 299 16.39 0.34 23.71
CA VAL A 299 15.10 -0.30 23.42
C VAL A 299 14.95 -1.59 24.23
N LEU A 300 15.97 -2.43 24.28
CA LEU A 300 15.88 -3.78 24.83
C LEU A 300 16.45 -3.87 26.26
N GLY A 301 17.23 -2.87 26.70
CA GLY A 301 17.98 -2.96 27.96
C GLY A 301 19.26 -3.77 27.77
N SER A 302 19.88 -4.20 28.87
CA SER A 302 21.23 -4.77 28.79
C SER A 302 21.29 -6.21 28.29
N ARG A 303 20.30 -7.00 28.68
CA ARG A 303 20.07 -8.38 28.28
C ARG A 303 18.57 -8.58 28.11
N SER A 304 18.18 -9.44 27.18
CA SER A 304 16.80 -9.80 26.92
C SER A 304 16.71 -11.24 26.47
N GLU A 305 15.57 -11.89 26.69
CA GLU A 305 15.26 -13.18 26.08
C GLU A 305 14.39 -12.94 24.84
N VAL A 306 14.72 -13.61 23.74
CA VAL A 306 14.03 -13.46 22.44
C VAL A 306 13.80 -14.81 21.81
N ALA A 307 12.75 -14.93 20.98
CA ALA A 307 12.42 -16.17 20.28
C ALA A 307 12.94 -16.15 18.84
N SER A 308 13.78 -17.14 18.50
CA SER A 308 14.40 -17.26 17.18
C SER A 308 13.92 -18.49 16.40
N GLU A 309 13.81 -18.34 15.09
CA GLU A 309 13.52 -19.43 14.15
C GLU A 309 14.37 -19.24 12.88
N HIS A 310 15.65 -19.60 12.96
CA HIS A 310 16.57 -19.48 11.82
C HIS A 310 17.67 -20.53 11.86
N HIS A 311 18.16 -20.89 10.68
CA HIS A 311 19.37 -21.68 10.51
C HIS A 311 20.48 -20.92 9.77
N GLN A 312 20.16 -19.79 9.13
CA GLN A 312 21.14 -18.83 8.60
C GLN A 312 21.35 -17.68 9.58
N ALA A 313 22.52 -17.03 9.52
CA ALA A 313 22.79 -15.80 10.27
C ALA A 313 23.87 -14.95 9.60
N VAL A 314 24.04 -13.71 10.06
CA VAL A 314 25.12 -12.84 9.57
C VAL A 314 26.50 -13.38 9.98
N ARG A 315 27.36 -13.59 8.97
CA ARG A 315 28.76 -14.00 9.14
C ARG A 315 29.71 -12.81 9.13
N ARG A 316 29.81 -12.13 7.98
CA ARG A 316 30.52 -10.87 7.84
C ARG A 316 29.50 -9.73 7.77
N VAL A 317 29.68 -8.77 8.66
CA VAL A 317 28.81 -7.60 8.75
C VAL A 317 29.10 -6.65 7.58
N GLY A 318 28.04 -6.15 6.95
CA GLY A 318 28.11 -5.20 5.85
C GLY A 318 28.70 -3.84 6.27
N ARG A 319 29.26 -3.12 5.30
CA ARG A 319 29.95 -1.85 5.55
C ARG A 319 28.99 -0.82 6.14
N GLY A 320 29.41 -0.18 7.23
CA GLY A 320 28.64 0.89 7.86
C GLY A 320 27.54 0.41 8.79
N LEU A 321 27.25 -0.90 8.84
CA LEU A 321 26.41 -1.49 9.88
C LEU A 321 27.22 -1.66 11.16
N ARG A 322 26.55 -1.53 12.31
CA ARG A 322 27.11 -1.81 13.64
C ARG A 322 26.38 -3.00 14.23
N VAL A 323 27.10 -4.02 14.70
CA VAL A 323 26.49 -5.09 15.51
C VAL A 323 26.18 -4.55 16.89
N THR A 324 24.94 -4.71 17.32
CA THR A 324 24.45 -4.12 18.58
C THR A 324 23.75 -5.10 19.50
N ALA A 325 23.51 -6.34 19.07
CA ALA A 325 23.19 -7.47 19.93
C ALA A 325 23.80 -8.78 19.40
N ARG A 326 24.14 -9.68 20.31
CA ARG A 326 24.59 -11.05 20.03
C ARG A 326 23.95 -12.05 20.99
N ALA A 327 23.77 -13.28 20.53
CA ALA A 327 23.48 -14.44 21.37
C ALA A 327 24.73 -14.86 22.18
N SER A 328 24.57 -15.87 23.05
CA SER A 328 25.64 -16.30 23.96
C SER A 328 26.80 -17.00 23.24
N ASP A 329 26.48 -17.71 22.16
CA ASP A 329 27.43 -18.33 21.22
C ASP A 329 28.11 -17.33 20.27
N GLY A 330 27.74 -16.05 20.33
CA GLY A 330 28.30 -14.97 19.54
C GLY A 330 27.59 -14.71 18.20
N VAL A 331 26.55 -15.47 17.85
CA VAL A 331 25.71 -15.21 16.66
C VAL A 331 25.20 -13.78 16.68
N VAL A 332 25.26 -13.11 15.52
CA VAL A 332 24.79 -11.72 15.39
C VAL A 332 23.27 -11.71 15.42
N GLU A 333 22.71 -11.05 16.42
CA GLU A 333 21.27 -11.00 16.64
C GLU A 333 20.68 -9.66 16.19
N MET A 334 21.45 -8.57 16.29
CA MET A 334 20.98 -7.26 15.86
C MET A 334 22.09 -6.46 15.21
N VAL A 335 21.75 -5.79 14.10
CA VAL A 335 22.55 -4.75 13.48
C VAL A 335 21.79 -3.44 13.39
N GLU A 336 22.52 -2.35 13.52
CA GLU A 336 22.02 -0.98 13.38
C GLU A 336 22.67 -0.28 12.21
N LEU A 337 21.90 0.57 11.53
CA LEU A 337 22.38 1.62 10.63
C LEU A 337 22.65 2.89 11.45
N PRO A 338 23.93 3.22 11.73
CA PRO A 338 24.26 4.44 12.45
C PRO A 338 23.73 5.67 11.71
N ARG A 339 23.31 6.69 12.45
CA ARG A 339 22.82 8.00 11.93
C ARG A 339 21.44 7.97 11.27
N ARG A 340 20.67 6.90 11.40
CA ARG A 340 19.23 6.88 11.08
C ARG A 340 18.42 6.99 12.37
N THR A 341 17.25 7.63 12.29
CA THR A 341 16.28 7.68 13.42
C THR A 341 15.93 6.28 13.88
N LEU A 342 15.67 5.38 12.92
CA LEU A 342 15.50 3.96 13.14
C LEU A 342 15.87 3.21 11.84
N GLY A 343 16.81 2.28 11.94
CA GLY A 343 17.22 1.42 10.83
C GLY A 343 17.93 0.22 11.42
N VAL A 344 17.18 -0.86 11.64
CA VAL A 344 17.67 -2.03 12.37
C VAL A 344 17.34 -3.31 11.62
N GLY A 345 18.24 -4.28 11.72
CA GLY A 345 17.94 -5.67 11.40
C GLY A 345 18.02 -6.47 12.69
N LEU A 346 17.04 -7.32 12.95
CA LEU A 346 16.99 -8.25 14.08
C LEU A 346 16.74 -9.69 13.58
N GLN A 347 17.48 -10.65 14.12
CA GLN A 347 17.53 -12.03 13.63
C GLN A 347 16.41 -12.90 14.24
N TRP A 348 15.96 -12.57 15.46
CA TRP A 348 14.80 -13.19 16.12
C TRP A 348 13.46 -12.68 15.56
N HIS A 349 12.36 -13.23 16.06
CA HIS A 349 10.99 -12.90 15.64
C HIS A 349 10.24 -12.09 16.72
N PRO A 350 10.22 -10.75 16.64
CA PRO A 350 9.59 -9.88 17.63
C PRO A 350 8.05 -9.94 17.59
N GLU A 351 7.49 -10.47 16.50
CA GLU A 351 6.06 -10.71 16.31
C GLU A 351 5.56 -11.97 17.00
N HIS A 352 6.46 -12.85 17.46
CA HIS A 352 6.12 -14.02 18.26
C HIS A 352 5.77 -13.61 19.69
N GLU A 353 4.76 -14.27 20.28
CA GLU A 353 4.32 -13.99 21.65
C GLU A 353 5.43 -14.27 22.67
N GLU A 354 6.27 -15.27 22.39
CA GLU A 354 7.42 -15.68 23.20
C GLU A 354 8.51 -14.60 23.29
N SER A 355 8.56 -13.67 22.33
CA SER A 355 9.46 -12.50 22.38
C SER A 355 8.94 -11.40 23.32
N GLY A 356 7.72 -11.52 23.84
CA GLY A 356 7.18 -10.73 24.95
C GLY A 356 7.51 -9.24 24.92
N GLU A 357 8.09 -8.75 26.01
CA GLU A 357 8.41 -7.33 26.17
C GLU A 357 9.44 -6.79 25.14
N PRO A 358 10.56 -7.50 24.84
CA PRO A 358 11.44 -7.12 23.74
C PRO A 358 10.72 -6.90 22.40
N GLY A 359 9.81 -7.80 22.02
CA GLY A 359 8.99 -7.66 20.82
C GLY A 359 8.15 -6.37 20.83
N ARG A 360 7.42 -6.14 21.91
CA ARG A 360 6.60 -4.93 22.10
C ARG A 360 7.42 -3.64 21.98
N ARG A 361 8.57 -3.55 22.68
CA ARG A 361 9.42 -2.34 22.67
C ARG A 361 10.00 -2.03 21.29
N VAL A 362 10.26 -3.04 20.46
CA VAL A 362 10.67 -2.83 19.05
C VAL A 362 9.54 -2.21 18.23
N ALA A 363 8.30 -2.70 18.38
CA ALA A 363 7.16 -2.10 17.69
C ALA A 363 6.95 -0.65 18.13
N GLU A 364 6.96 -0.37 19.42
CA GLU A 364 6.83 1.00 19.96
C GLU A 364 7.92 1.92 19.39
N ALA A 365 9.19 1.49 19.38
CA ALA A 365 10.28 2.27 18.80
C ALA A 365 10.09 2.54 17.30
N LEU A 366 9.50 1.59 16.56
CA LEU A 366 9.17 1.75 15.15
C LEU A 366 8.01 2.74 14.94
N VAL A 367 6.92 2.59 15.69
CA VAL A 367 5.75 3.48 15.59
C VAL A 367 6.10 4.90 16.00
N ASP A 368 6.91 5.08 17.03
CA ASP A 368 7.44 6.40 17.43
C ASP A 368 8.27 7.04 16.31
N ALA A 369 9.13 6.27 15.64
CA ALA A 369 9.90 6.75 14.51
C ALA A 369 9.01 7.09 13.30
N ALA A 370 7.94 6.32 13.10
CA ALA A 370 6.94 6.54 12.06
C ALA A 370 6.12 7.81 12.33
N GLY A 371 5.68 8.02 13.57
CA GLY A 371 4.93 9.23 13.98
C GLY A 371 5.74 10.51 13.78
N ARG A 372 7.04 10.50 14.11
CA ARG A 372 7.95 11.63 13.83
C ARG A 372 8.17 11.93 12.35
N ARG A 373 7.89 10.96 11.46
CA ARG A 373 7.95 11.14 10.01
C ARG A 373 6.60 11.62 9.44
N ALA A 374 5.50 11.28 10.11
CA ALA A 374 4.15 11.69 9.74
C ALA A 374 3.88 13.16 10.07
N ALA A 375 4.43 13.65 11.18
CA ALA A 375 4.43 15.05 11.60
C ALA A 375 5.40 15.90 10.77
#